data_AF-A0A2G5B5U4-F1
#
_entry.id   AF-A0A2G5B5U4-F1
#
_cell.length_a   1.000
_cell.length_b   1.000
_cell.length_c   1.000
_cell.angle_alpha   90.00
_cell.angle_beta   90.00
_cell.angle_gamma   90.00
#
_symmetry.space_group_name_H-M   'P 1'
#
loop_
_entity.id
_entity.type
_entity.pdbx_description
1 polymer ?
#
loop_
_entity_poly.entity_id
_entity_poly.type
_entity_poly.pdbx_seq_one_letter_code
_entity_poly.pdbx_strand_id
1 'polypeptide(L)'
;MLQLHPMDLIHRPMPTPSLGKRTSESNTQLYDTSAYKFAIFDIDKFRKEIYAPANVHTDDYNLFRSFLPAHRCCYAVYRLTFIYKLRPASATIFYTWLPAEASNEEKQMYMANSNSVADQLSHYDFRFECSEWKEFQHSTAVSRITRLMRY
;
A
#
# COMPACT_ATOMS: atom_id res chain seq x y z
N MET A 1 -11.38 -37.87 23.20
CA MET A 1 -11.74 -36.43 23.19
C MET A 1 -10.54 -35.68 23.74
N LEU A 2 -9.72 -35.05 22.90
CA LEU A 2 -8.62 -34.21 23.39
C LEU A 2 -9.10 -32.77 23.48
N GLN A 3 -9.08 -32.22 24.70
CA GLN A 3 -9.33 -30.82 25.01
C GLN A 3 -8.15 -29.98 24.48
N LEU A 4 -8.42 -29.08 23.54
CA LEU A 4 -7.46 -28.06 23.09
C LEU A 4 -7.47 -26.89 24.07
N HIS A 5 -6.30 -26.57 24.64
CA HIS A 5 -6.10 -25.38 25.48
C HIS A 5 -6.00 -24.10 24.62
N PRO A 6 -6.53 -22.96 25.06
CA PRO A 6 -6.64 -21.72 24.26
C PRO A 6 -5.34 -20.92 24.06
N MET A 7 -4.15 -21.50 24.31
CA MET A 7 -2.86 -20.79 24.24
C MET A 7 -1.99 -21.15 23.03
N ASP A 8 -2.41 -22.09 22.17
CA ASP A 8 -1.65 -22.53 20.99
C ASP A 8 -1.87 -21.68 19.72
N LEU A 9 -2.56 -20.54 19.81
CA LEU A 9 -2.93 -19.73 18.63
C LEU A 9 -1.95 -18.61 18.26
N ILE A 10 -0.77 -18.49 18.91
CA ILE A 10 0.11 -17.32 18.75
C ILE A 10 1.41 -17.63 17.97
N HIS A 11 1.77 -18.89 17.73
CA HIS A 11 3.03 -19.26 17.06
C HIS A 11 2.86 -20.16 15.83
N ARG A 12 1.90 -19.87 14.95
CA ARG A 12 2.00 -20.39 13.59
C ARG A 12 3.05 -19.56 12.82
N PRO A 13 4.18 -20.14 12.37
CA PRO A 13 5.04 -19.44 11.44
C PRO A 13 4.21 -19.10 10.21
N MET A 14 4.18 -17.82 9.87
CA MET A 14 3.50 -17.34 8.68
C MET A 14 4.05 -18.09 7.46
N PRO A 15 3.21 -18.41 6.46
CA PRO A 15 3.72 -18.82 5.16
C PRO A 15 4.58 -17.67 4.64
N THR A 16 5.89 -17.87 4.62
CA THR A 16 6.80 -16.95 3.92
C THR A 16 6.32 -16.89 2.47
N PRO A 17 6.03 -15.70 1.92
CA PRO A 17 5.75 -15.58 0.50
C PRO A 17 6.95 -16.19 -0.23
N SER A 18 6.70 -17.28 -0.95
CA SER A 18 7.74 -17.99 -1.68
C SER A 18 8.32 -17.04 -2.72
N LEU A 19 9.49 -16.48 -2.40
CA LEU A 19 10.29 -15.70 -3.32
C LEU A 19 10.72 -16.65 -4.44
N GLY A 20 9.99 -16.59 -5.56
CA GLY A 20 10.26 -17.37 -6.76
C GLY A 20 11.73 -17.23 -7.14
N LYS A 21 12.40 -18.38 -7.31
CA LYS A 21 13.80 -18.42 -7.72
C LYS A 21 13.94 -17.79 -9.10
N ARG A 22 15.01 -17.00 -9.23
CA ARG A 22 15.46 -16.28 -10.42
C ARG A 22 15.64 -17.25 -11.60
N THR A 23 14.81 -17.09 -12.63
CA THR A 23 15.05 -17.62 -13.98
C THR A 23 15.06 -16.42 -14.94
N SER A 24 16.05 -16.42 -15.83
CA SER A 24 16.52 -15.29 -16.63
C SER A 24 15.67 -15.00 -17.87
N GLU A 25 14.40 -14.64 -17.70
CA GLU A 25 13.51 -14.25 -18.80
C GLU A 25 12.58 -13.09 -18.36
N SER A 26 12.71 -11.92 -19.01
CA SER A 26 11.85 -10.72 -18.88
C SER A 26 11.48 -10.26 -17.46
N ASN A 27 12.34 -9.41 -16.87
CA ASN A 27 12.40 -9.10 -15.45
C ASN A 27 11.39 -8.03 -14.95
N THR A 28 10.09 -8.17 -15.26
CA THR A 28 9.05 -7.33 -14.63
C THR A 28 8.47 -8.11 -13.45
N GLN A 29 9.09 -7.99 -12.28
CA GLN A 29 8.55 -8.59 -11.07
C GLN A 29 7.30 -7.81 -10.63
N LEU A 30 6.13 -8.28 -11.07
CA LEU A 30 4.84 -7.70 -10.70
C LEU A 30 4.51 -7.99 -9.24
N TYR A 31 4.23 -6.95 -8.45
CA TYR A 31 3.74 -7.07 -7.08
C TYR A 31 2.23 -7.28 -7.11
N ASP A 32 1.80 -8.46 -6.67
CA ASP A 32 0.39 -8.70 -6.45
C ASP A 32 -0.03 -8.20 -5.06
N THR A 33 -0.72 -7.06 -5.04
CA THR A 33 -1.32 -6.49 -3.81
C THR A 33 -2.78 -6.90 -3.65
N SER A 34 -3.29 -7.79 -4.52
CA SER A 34 -4.73 -8.06 -4.63
C SER A 34 -5.35 -8.63 -3.35
N ALA A 35 -4.57 -9.39 -2.58
CA ALA A 35 -4.96 -10.04 -1.33
C ALA A 35 -5.04 -9.08 -0.13
N TYR A 36 -4.51 -7.87 -0.23
CA TYR A 36 -4.35 -6.95 0.91
C TYR A 36 -5.24 -5.71 0.77
N LYS A 37 -5.70 -5.16 1.90
CA LYS A 37 -6.37 -3.85 1.90
C LYS A 37 -5.37 -2.73 1.61
N PHE A 38 -4.16 -2.85 2.15
CA PHE A 38 -3.07 -1.92 1.88
C PHE A 38 -1.70 -2.59 1.94
N ALA A 39 -0.71 -1.94 1.34
CA ALA A 39 0.70 -2.32 1.40
C ALA A 39 1.57 -1.05 1.43
N ILE A 40 2.72 -1.09 2.10
CA ILE A 40 3.69 0.01 2.15
C ILE A 40 5.06 -0.53 1.68
N PHE A 41 5.75 0.27 0.87
CA PHE A 41 7.02 -0.07 0.23
C PHE A 41 8.06 1.02 0.48
N ASP A 42 9.32 0.61 0.67
CA ASP A 42 10.50 1.47 0.84
C ASP A 42 11.51 1.17 -0.28
N ILE A 43 12.29 2.17 -0.70
CA ILE A 43 13.34 2.08 -1.74
C ILE A 43 14.71 1.70 -1.15
N ASP A 44 15.02 2.11 0.08
CA ASP A 44 16.40 2.28 0.58
C ASP A 44 17.18 0.95 0.73
N LYS A 45 16.50 -0.19 0.68
CA LYS A 45 17.14 -1.49 0.74
C LYS A 45 16.69 -2.30 -0.46
N PHE A 46 17.64 -2.92 -1.17
CA PHE A 46 17.41 -4.03 -2.11
C PHE A 46 16.61 -5.23 -1.52
N ARG A 47 16.06 -5.09 -0.30
CA ARG A 47 15.00 -5.88 0.32
C ARG A 47 13.71 -5.05 0.26
N LYS A 48 12.83 -5.42 -0.67
CA LYS A 48 11.41 -5.04 -0.72
C LYS A 48 10.72 -5.52 0.55
N GLU A 49 10.83 -4.78 1.66
CA GLU A 49 10.09 -5.07 2.89
C GLU A 49 8.67 -4.55 2.70
N ILE A 50 7.77 -5.46 2.32
CA ILE A 50 6.33 -5.20 2.34
C ILE A 50 5.94 -5.17 3.82
N TYR A 51 5.75 -3.98 4.38
CA TYR A 51 5.10 -3.82 5.69
C TYR A 51 3.59 -3.99 5.52
N ALA A 52 3.17 -5.17 5.06
CA ALA A 52 1.78 -5.58 5.11
C ALA A 52 1.63 -6.36 6.42
N PRO A 53 1.03 -5.79 7.48
CA PRO A 53 0.52 -6.62 8.56
C PRO A 53 -0.46 -7.62 7.92
N ALA A 54 -0.11 -8.91 8.03
CA ALA A 54 -0.66 -10.03 7.24
C ALA A 54 -2.19 -10.19 7.25
N ASN A 55 -2.89 -9.47 8.12
CA ASN A 55 -4.28 -9.72 8.45
C ASN A 55 -5.16 -8.47 8.41
N VAL A 56 -4.70 -7.36 7.83
CA VAL A 56 -5.48 -6.13 7.86
C VAL A 56 -6.46 -6.10 6.68
N HIS A 57 -7.47 -6.97 6.78
CA HIS A 57 -8.73 -6.88 6.01
C HIS A 57 -9.68 -5.81 6.59
N THR A 58 -9.17 -4.88 7.40
CA THR A 58 -10.01 -3.84 8.00
C THR A 58 -10.20 -2.68 7.03
N ASP A 59 -11.40 -2.12 6.98
CA ASP A 59 -11.71 -0.89 6.27
C ASP A 59 -11.24 0.38 7.02
N ASP A 60 -10.50 0.21 8.12
CA ASP A 60 -10.01 1.32 8.94
C ASP A 60 -8.85 2.08 8.26
N TYR A 61 -9.22 3.20 7.64
CA TYR A 61 -8.28 4.10 6.99
C TYR A 61 -7.31 4.75 7.98
N ASN A 62 -7.69 4.95 9.25
CA ASN A 62 -6.79 5.52 10.25
C ASN A 62 -5.70 4.53 10.66
N LEU A 63 -6.05 3.23 10.73
CA LEU A 63 -5.07 2.18 10.96
C LEU A 63 -4.03 2.18 9.84
N PHE A 64 -4.44 2.24 8.57
CA PHE A 64 -3.50 2.39 7.44
C PHE A 64 -2.55 3.59 7.62
N ARG A 65 -3.08 4.76 7.99
CA ARG A 65 -2.26 5.96 8.23
C ARG A 65 -1.25 5.79 9.35
N SER A 66 -1.58 5.02 10.39
CA SER A 66 -0.66 4.78 11.52
C SER A 66 0.61 4.02 11.11
N PHE A 67 0.61 3.34 9.96
CA PHE A 67 1.77 2.65 9.41
C PHE A 67 2.65 3.54 8.53
N LEU A 68 2.19 4.74 8.15
CA LEU A 68 2.99 5.64 7.32
C LEU A 68 4.09 6.31 8.17
N PRO A 69 5.35 6.29 7.73
CA PRO A 69 6.45 6.91 8.45
C PRO A 69 6.30 8.44 8.48
N ALA A 70 6.49 9.05 9.65
CA ALA A 70 6.36 10.50 9.80
C ALA A 70 7.54 11.31 9.22
N HIS A 71 8.73 10.70 9.12
CA HIS A 71 9.98 11.40 8.78
C HIS A 71 10.71 10.79 7.57
N ARG A 72 10.09 9.84 6.88
CA ARG A 72 10.66 9.13 5.74
C ARG A 72 9.63 9.04 4.63
N CYS A 73 10.09 9.04 3.40
CA CYS A 73 9.26 8.79 2.24
C CYS A 73 8.94 7.30 2.15
N CYS A 74 7.80 6.97 1.58
CA CYS A 74 7.45 5.60 1.23
C CYS A 74 6.49 5.59 0.04
N TYR A 75 6.30 4.44 -0.57
CA TYR A 75 5.12 4.20 -1.41
C TYR A 75 4.08 3.44 -0.61
N ALA A 76 2.81 3.66 -0.93
CA ALA A 76 1.74 2.87 -0.35
C ALA A 76 0.69 2.52 -1.40
N VAL A 77 0.03 1.39 -1.22
CA VAL A 77 -1.17 1.02 -1.98
C VAL A 77 -2.29 0.88 -0.99
N TYR A 78 -3.46 1.44 -1.29
CA TYR A 78 -4.66 1.28 -0.47
C TYR A 78 -5.88 1.03 -1.37
N ARG A 79 -6.63 -0.03 -1.08
CA ARG A 79 -7.90 -0.31 -1.75
C ARG A 79 -9.05 0.39 -1.02
N LEU A 80 -9.44 1.54 -1.54
CA LEU A 80 -10.56 2.32 -1.02
C LEU A 80 -11.89 1.72 -1.44
N THR A 81 -12.83 1.63 -0.51
CA THR A 81 -14.22 1.23 -0.71
C THR A 81 -15.11 2.43 -0.37
N PHE A 82 -16.03 2.80 -1.25
CA PHE A 82 -16.86 4.00 -1.10
C PHE A 82 -18.17 3.87 -1.88
N ILE A 83 -19.10 4.81 -1.67
CA ILE A 83 -20.35 4.87 -2.42
C ILE A 83 -20.21 5.91 -3.54
N TYR A 84 -20.50 5.50 -4.77
CA TYR A 84 -20.58 6.39 -5.93
C TYR A 84 -21.92 6.24 -6.62
N LYS A 85 -22.66 7.34 -6.82
CA LYS A 85 -24.00 7.33 -7.45
C LYS A 85 -24.94 6.26 -6.84
N LEU A 86 -25.00 6.20 -5.50
CA LEU A 86 -25.80 5.22 -4.73
C LEU A 86 -25.39 3.75 -4.90
N ARG A 87 -24.25 3.46 -5.52
CA ARG A 87 -23.73 2.11 -5.72
C ARG A 87 -22.40 1.95 -4.97
N PRO A 88 -22.14 0.77 -4.36
CA PRO A 88 -20.81 0.44 -3.87
C PRO A 88 -19.79 0.47 -5.01
N ALA A 89 -18.65 1.10 -4.74
CA ALA A 89 -17.52 1.20 -5.63
C ALA A 89 -16.22 0.95 -4.84
N SER A 90 -15.18 0.56 -5.55
CA SER A 90 -13.84 0.45 -4.99
C SER A 90 -12.81 0.98 -5.97
N ALA A 91 -11.72 1.51 -5.44
CA ALA A 91 -10.57 1.95 -6.22
C ALA A 91 -9.27 1.62 -5.49
N THR A 92 -8.29 1.11 -6.22
CA THR A 92 -6.94 0.88 -5.75
C THR A 92 -6.11 2.13 -6.01
N ILE A 93 -5.58 2.72 -4.94
CA ILE A 93 -4.82 3.96 -5.02
C ILE A 93 -3.36 3.65 -4.73
N PHE A 94 -2.48 4.05 -5.63
CA PHE A 94 -1.04 4.12 -5.39
C PHE A 94 -0.67 5.51 -4.87
N TYR A 95 -0.03 5.54 -3.72
CA TYR A 95 0.44 6.74 -3.06
C TYR A 95 1.96 6.84 -3.11
N THR A 96 2.46 8.02 -3.44
CA THR A 96 3.82 8.45 -3.13
C THR A 96 3.74 9.37 -1.91
N TRP A 97 4.21 8.90 -0.76
CA TRP A 97 4.22 9.64 0.49
C TRP A 97 5.56 10.36 0.65
N LEU A 98 5.50 11.70 0.74
CA LEU A 98 6.62 12.62 0.77
C LEU A 98 6.47 13.57 1.96
N PRO A 99 6.58 13.09 3.21
CA PRO A 99 6.29 13.92 4.37
C PRO A 99 7.18 15.17 4.38
N ALA A 100 6.62 16.30 4.84
CA ALA A 100 7.34 17.57 4.92
C ALA A 100 8.72 17.43 5.59
N GLU A 101 8.82 16.52 6.56
CA GLU A 101 10.00 16.33 7.41
C GLU A 101 11.09 15.45 6.78
N ALA A 102 10.81 14.78 5.65
CA ALA A 102 11.83 14.06 4.90
C ALA A 102 12.76 15.02 4.15
N SER A 103 14.02 14.59 3.94
CA SER A 103 15.01 15.40 3.22
C SER A 103 14.60 15.60 1.75
N ASN A 104 15.06 16.70 1.14
CA ASN A 104 14.77 16.97 -0.27
C ASN A 104 15.37 15.91 -1.20
N GLU A 105 16.55 15.37 -0.86
CA GLU A 105 17.20 14.30 -1.62
C GLU A 105 16.36 13.01 -1.60
N GLU A 106 15.81 12.65 -0.44
CA GLU A 106 14.94 11.49 -0.29
C GLU A 106 13.63 11.69 -1.06
N LYS A 107 13.00 12.86 -0.96
CA LYS A 107 11.80 13.19 -1.74
C LYS A 107 12.05 13.08 -3.23
N GLN A 108 13.15 13.65 -3.72
CA GLN A 108 13.51 13.60 -5.14
C GLN A 108 13.74 12.16 -5.62
N MET A 109 14.42 11.33 -4.81
CA MET A 109 14.61 9.91 -5.10
C MET A 109 13.27 9.18 -5.23
N TYR A 110 12.34 9.40 -4.30
CA TYR A 110 11.02 8.76 -4.32
C TYR A 110 10.14 9.25 -5.46
N MET A 111 10.18 10.53 -5.81
CA MET A 111 9.48 11.07 -6.98
C MET A 111 10.02 10.46 -8.28
N ALA A 112 11.34 10.41 -8.44
CA ALA A 112 11.99 9.87 -9.64
C ALA A 112 11.68 8.38 -9.89
N ASN A 113 11.55 7.59 -8.82
CA ASN A 113 11.28 6.16 -8.92
C ASN A 113 9.78 5.80 -8.90
N SER A 114 8.89 6.77 -8.67
CA SER A 114 7.44 6.53 -8.51
C SER A 114 6.81 5.81 -9.70
N ASN A 115 7.17 6.21 -10.93
CA ASN A 115 6.69 5.55 -12.15
C ASN A 115 7.15 4.10 -12.21
N SER A 116 8.45 3.86 -12.02
CA SER A 116 9.02 2.51 -12.09
C SER A 116 8.44 1.56 -11.05
N VAL A 117 8.14 2.04 -9.85
CA VAL A 117 7.50 1.22 -8.81
C VAL A 117 6.03 0.97 -9.12
N ALA A 118 5.30 1.96 -9.59
CA ALA A 118 3.90 1.79 -9.98
C ALA A 118 3.73 0.81 -11.16
N ASP A 119 4.64 0.84 -12.13
CA ASP A 119 4.63 -0.08 -13.28
C ASP A 119 4.94 -1.53 -12.88
N GLN A 120 5.54 -1.74 -11.70
CA GLN A 120 5.71 -3.06 -11.11
C GLN A 120 4.45 -3.52 -10.36
N LEU A 121 3.43 -2.71 -10.14
CA LEU A 121 2.20 -3.20 -9.47
C LEU A 121 1.31 -3.96 -10.46
N SER A 122 0.66 -5.03 -9.99
CA SER A 122 -0.30 -5.78 -10.81
C SER A 122 -1.47 -4.91 -11.30
N HIS A 123 -1.90 -3.96 -10.46
CA HIS A 123 -3.00 -3.04 -10.79
C HIS A 123 -3.05 -1.85 -9.81
N TYR A 124 -3.40 -0.67 -10.32
CA TYR A 124 -3.89 0.48 -9.57
C TYR A 124 -4.83 1.31 -10.46
N ASP A 125 -5.80 2.00 -9.87
CA ASP A 125 -6.78 2.86 -10.58
C ASP A 125 -6.33 4.32 -10.59
N PHE A 126 -5.79 4.79 -9.47
CA PHE A 126 -5.39 6.19 -9.29
C PHE A 126 -4.02 6.28 -8.65
N ARG A 127 -3.32 7.38 -8.96
CA ARG A 127 -2.06 7.73 -8.34
C ARG A 127 -2.14 9.09 -7.66
N PHE A 128 -1.75 9.15 -6.40
CA PHE A 128 -1.67 10.40 -5.64
C PHE A 128 -0.27 10.59 -5.06
N GLU A 129 0.25 11.80 -5.25
CA GLU A 129 1.35 12.31 -4.43
C GLU A 129 0.75 13.06 -3.25
N CYS A 130 1.31 12.83 -2.06
CA CYS A 130 0.87 13.45 -0.82
C CYS A 130 2.07 13.82 0.02
N SER A 131 2.03 15.01 0.62
CA SER A 131 3.08 15.53 1.50
C SER A 131 2.55 15.89 2.89
N GLU A 132 1.23 16.06 3.01
CA GLU A 132 0.57 16.40 4.27
C GLU A 132 -0.48 15.36 4.67
N TRP A 133 -0.64 15.19 5.98
CA TRP A 133 -1.61 14.26 6.57
C TRP A 133 -3.06 14.55 6.17
N LYS A 134 -3.41 15.80 5.88
CA LYS A 134 -4.76 16.20 5.43
C LYS A 134 -5.11 15.63 4.05
N GLU A 135 -4.10 15.34 3.23
CA GLU A 135 -4.26 14.73 1.91
C GLU A 135 -4.54 13.23 2.01
N PHE A 136 -4.04 12.61 3.08
CA PHE A 136 -4.33 11.25 3.52
C PHE A 136 -5.59 11.17 4.41
N GLN A 137 -6.68 11.83 4.03
CA GLN A 137 -7.98 11.60 4.67
C GLN A 137 -8.88 10.79 3.76
N HIS A 138 -9.67 9.87 4.34
CA HIS A 138 -10.65 9.08 3.61
C HIS A 138 -11.59 9.95 2.77
N SER A 139 -12.14 11.02 3.37
CA SER A 139 -13.00 12.00 2.69
C SER A 139 -12.28 12.69 1.52
N THR A 140 -11.03 13.10 1.70
CA THR A 140 -10.21 13.72 0.66
C THR A 140 -9.96 12.75 -0.50
N ALA A 141 -9.59 11.50 -0.20
CA ALA A 141 -9.38 10.47 -1.21
C ALA A 141 -10.65 10.18 -2.01
N VAL A 142 -11.80 9.99 -1.34
CA VAL A 142 -13.11 9.82 -1.99
C VAL A 142 -13.45 11.03 -2.85
N SER A 143 -13.28 12.25 -2.33
CA SER A 143 -13.58 13.47 -3.09
C SER A 143 -12.72 13.60 -4.33
N ARG A 144 -11.44 13.25 -4.27
CA ARG A 144 -10.54 13.26 -5.44
C ARG A 144 -10.97 12.23 -6.47
N ILE A 145 -11.17 10.98 -6.05
CA ILE A 145 -11.56 9.88 -6.94
C ILE A 145 -12.91 10.18 -7.61
N THR A 146 -13.92 10.56 -6.84
CA THR A 146 -15.25 10.86 -7.39
C THR A 146 -15.23 12.04 -8.36
N ARG A 147 -14.33 13.02 -8.19
CA ARG A 147 -14.12 14.09 -9.17
C ARG A 147 -13.48 13.58 -10.45
N LEU A 148 -12.54 12.64 -10.36
CA LEU A 148 -11.86 12.06 -11.52
C LEU A 148 -12.78 11.12 -12.31
N MET A 149 -13.62 10.32 -11.65
CA MET A 149 -14.60 9.42 -12.29
C MET A 149 -15.83 10.11 -12.90
N ARG A 150 -15.91 11.45 -12.80
CA ARG A 150 -16.98 12.23 -13.44
C ARG A 150 -16.70 12.49 -14.93
N TYR A 151 -15.46 12.27 -15.36
CA TYR A 151 -14.99 12.35 -16.74
C TYR A 151 -14.72 10.94 -17.26
#